data_AF-A0A0N4SYE9-F1
#
_entry.id   AF-A0A0N4SYE9-F1
#
_cell.length_a   1.000
_cell.length_b   1.000
_cell.length_c   1.000
_cell.angle_alpha   90.00
_cell.angle_beta   90.00
_cell.angle_gamma   90.00
#
_symmetry.space_group_name_H-M   'P 1'
#
loop_
_entity.id
_entity.type
_entity.pdbx_description
1 polymer ?
#
loop_
_entity_poly.entity_id
_entity_poly.type
_entity_poly.pdbx_seq_one_letter_code
_entity_poly.pdbx_strand_id
1 'polypeptide(L)'
;MLFAFQCLSFSTLFILIDRTVSNLPSSNQSQEFTFPREIPLFTAVSFHTPHATFLRIRHMNRSICSLNAMGNAIFPCRCFGFPSDRYELLIDNIPIFRFSVVTGKKFWKIPENPIICQPLVVEFDFSILCSRLNLSLHLQYAPSTTVSATQTDDLKFKTVAEMPLRKKLILPCHHLCFPGIYRITVVNDKWIVQESKAIKLQQTNEISINLPRSYIFPRCFDYLKITWTNLSCLVQDLEFKMRVFAVPVDSTSEQLYYMEEYDIELSQQSIELPCYQFDIIHAQFCFQIVSVEKFTARFSEWTRKCVYTENC
;
A
#
# COMPACT_ATOMS: atom_id res chain seq x y z
N MET A 1 42.43 -5.03 -40.53
CA MET A 1 42.11 -6.15 -39.61
C MET A 1 40.63 -6.06 -39.26
N LEU A 2 39.83 -6.93 -39.85
CA LEU A 2 38.41 -7.12 -39.51
C LEU A 2 38.33 -8.01 -38.27
N PHE A 3 37.54 -7.61 -37.28
CA PHE A 3 37.01 -8.53 -36.28
C PHE A 3 35.49 -8.51 -36.38
N ALA A 4 34.95 -9.58 -36.97
CA ALA A 4 33.54 -9.90 -36.95
C ALA A 4 33.20 -10.54 -35.61
N PHE A 5 32.31 -9.92 -34.84
CA PHE A 5 31.64 -10.58 -33.72
C PHE A 5 30.26 -11.03 -34.19
N GLN A 6 30.14 -12.32 -34.49
CA GLN A 6 28.86 -13.01 -34.54
C GLN A 6 28.32 -13.11 -33.11
N CYS A 7 27.25 -12.38 -32.81
CA CYS A 7 26.50 -12.60 -31.59
C CYS A 7 25.22 -13.36 -31.95
N LEU A 8 25.24 -14.65 -31.59
CA LEU A 8 24.16 -15.60 -31.70
C LEU A 8 22.83 -15.01 -31.21
N SER A 9 21.86 -14.96 -32.10
CA SER A 9 20.45 -14.72 -31.77
C SER A 9 19.92 -15.89 -30.94
N PHE A 10 19.93 -15.76 -29.63
CA PHE A 10 19.12 -16.60 -28.75
C PHE A 10 17.65 -16.20 -28.95
N SER A 11 16.93 -16.95 -29.80
CA SER A 11 15.47 -16.94 -29.76
C SER A 11 15.04 -17.66 -28.47
N THR A 12 14.81 -16.90 -27.41
CA THR A 12 14.10 -17.41 -26.24
C THR A 12 12.67 -17.67 -26.66
N LEU A 13 12.37 -18.95 -26.91
CA LEU A 13 11.01 -19.46 -26.94
C LEU A 13 10.40 -19.21 -25.55
N PHE A 14 9.69 -18.09 -25.38
CA PHE A 14 8.84 -17.90 -24.22
C PHE A 14 7.70 -18.91 -24.32
N ILE A 15 7.83 -20.03 -23.61
CA ILE A 15 6.73 -20.94 -23.36
C ILE A 15 5.74 -20.17 -22.47
N LEU A 16 4.70 -19.61 -23.11
CA LEU A 16 3.53 -19.05 -22.46
C LEU A 16 2.84 -20.17 -21.69
N ILE A 17 2.87 -20.08 -20.35
CA ILE A 17 2.06 -20.95 -19.50
C ILE A 17 0.81 -20.15 -19.12
N ASP A 18 -0.16 -20.06 -20.04
CA ASP A 18 -1.51 -19.65 -19.68
C ASP A 18 -2.14 -20.83 -18.92
N ARG A 19 -2.46 -20.63 -17.63
CA ARG A 19 -3.26 -21.63 -16.89
C ARG A 19 -4.57 -21.81 -17.63
N THR A 20 -4.82 -23.03 -18.08
CA THR A 20 -6.00 -23.36 -18.87
C THR A 20 -6.93 -24.22 -18.02
N VAL A 21 -8.17 -23.79 -17.85
CA VAL A 21 -9.25 -24.67 -17.41
C VAL A 21 -9.82 -25.35 -18.66
N SER A 22 -9.87 -26.67 -18.62
CA SER A 22 -10.35 -27.50 -19.72
C SER A 22 -11.64 -28.19 -19.32
N ASN A 23 -12.68 -27.96 -20.11
CA ASN A 23 -13.89 -28.76 -20.14
C ASN A 23 -13.93 -29.64 -21.41
N LEU A 24 -12.77 -30.01 -21.97
CA LEU A 24 -12.71 -30.90 -23.13
C LEU A 24 -13.12 -32.32 -22.70
N PRO A 25 -14.13 -32.94 -23.33
CA PRO A 25 -14.52 -34.31 -23.00
C PRO A 25 -13.47 -35.32 -23.49
N SER A 26 -13.17 -36.32 -22.64
CA SER A 26 -12.52 -37.56 -23.09
C SER A 26 -13.51 -38.37 -23.93
N SER A 27 -13.03 -38.89 -25.06
CA SER A 27 -13.77 -39.56 -26.14
C SER A 27 -15.11 -40.25 -25.80
N ASN A 28 -16.10 -40.04 -26.69
CA ASN A 28 -17.35 -40.80 -26.91
C ASN A 28 -18.61 -40.44 -26.11
N GLN A 29 -18.85 -39.17 -25.78
CA GLN A 29 -20.19 -38.70 -25.39
C GLN A 29 -20.63 -37.50 -26.24
N SER A 30 -21.92 -37.48 -26.60
CA SER A 30 -22.59 -36.40 -27.34
C SER A 30 -22.25 -35.05 -26.74
N GLN A 31 -21.58 -34.20 -27.52
CA GLN A 31 -20.92 -32.98 -27.09
C GLN A 31 -21.92 -31.84 -26.86
N GLU A 32 -22.47 -31.78 -25.65
CA GLU A 32 -23.21 -30.62 -25.18
C GLU A 32 -22.21 -29.52 -24.76
N PHE A 33 -22.43 -28.30 -25.27
CA PHE A 33 -21.58 -27.15 -24.95
C PHE A 33 -21.57 -26.91 -23.42
N THR A 34 -20.41 -27.07 -22.78
CA THR A 34 -20.27 -26.93 -21.32
C THR A 34 -19.26 -25.84 -20.95
N PHE A 35 -19.74 -24.79 -20.29
CA PHE A 35 -18.92 -23.67 -19.83
C PHE A 35 -18.79 -23.68 -18.30
N PRO A 36 -17.59 -23.39 -17.72
CA PRO A 36 -17.42 -23.38 -16.27
C PRO A 36 -18.30 -22.31 -15.59
N ARG A 37 -18.88 -22.66 -14.44
CA ARG A 37 -19.68 -21.72 -13.62
C ARG A 37 -18.82 -20.69 -12.89
N GLU A 38 -17.62 -21.10 -12.49
CA GLU A 38 -16.65 -20.27 -11.80
C GLU A 38 -15.31 -20.37 -12.51
N ILE A 39 -14.72 -19.22 -12.82
CA ILE A 39 -13.47 -19.13 -13.58
C ILE A 39 -12.47 -18.37 -12.70
N PRO A 40 -11.32 -18.97 -12.35
CA PRO A 40 -10.28 -18.24 -11.63
C PRO A 40 -9.74 -17.10 -12.49
N LEU A 41 -9.38 -15.99 -11.86
CA LEU A 41 -8.69 -14.88 -12.54
C LEU A 41 -7.51 -15.37 -13.39
N PHE A 42 -7.31 -14.69 -14.53
CA PHE A 42 -6.17 -14.89 -15.41
C PHE A 42 -6.03 -16.34 -15.94
N THR A 43 -7.16 -17.04 -16.05
CA THR A 43 -7.18 -18.42 -16.54
C THR A 43 -7.83 -18.44 -17.93
N ALA A 44 -7.16 -19.05 -18.90
CA ALA A 44 -7.76 -19.32 -20.20
C ALA A 44 -8.80 -20.43 -20.10
N VAL A 45 -9.90 -20.32 -20.84
CA VAL A 45 -10.99 -21.31 -20.79
C VAL A 45 -11.10 -21.98 -22.14
N SER A 46 -10.80 -23.28 -22.15
CA SER A 46 -10.95 -24.12 -23.34
C SER A 46 -12.29 -24.85 -23.31
N PHE A 47 -12.95 -24.86 -24.46
CA PHE A 47 -14.28 -25.45 -24.64
C PHE A 47 -14.41 -26.00 -26.05
N HIS A 48 -15.43 -26.83 -26.26
CA HIS A 48 -15.78 -27.38 -27.56
C HIS A 48 -17.14 -26.83 -28.01
N THR A 49 -17.24 -26.39 -29.26
CA THR A 49 -18.52 -26.02 -29.89
C THR A 49 -18.71 -26.82 -31.18
N PRO A 50 -19.79 -27.63 -31.30
CA PRO A 50 -19.98 -28.51 -32.46
C PRO A 50 -20.36 -27.73 -33.73
N HIS A 51 -20.85 -26.49 -33.59
CA HIS A 51 -21.28 -25.64 -34.69
C HIS A 51 -20.52 -24.32 -34.71
N ALA A 52 -20.35 -23.76 -35.91
CA ALA A 52 -19.79 -22.43 -36.08
C ALA A 52 -20.68 -21.40 -35.38
N THR A 53 -20.14 -20.77 -34.34
CA THR A 53 -20.90 -19.88 -33.44
C THR A 53 -20.08 -18.63 -33.13
N PHE A 54 -20.76 -17.47 -33.07
CA PHE A 54 -20.14 -16.24 -32.58
C PHE A 54 -20.33 -16.16 -31.07
N LEU A 55 -19.23 -16.30 -30.33
CA LEU A 55 -19.23 -16.32 -28.88
C LEU A 55 -18.72 -14.99 -28.33
N ARG A 56 -19.39 -14.49 -27.28
CA ARG A 56 -19.02 -13.22 -26.63
C ARG A 56 -19.11 -13.33 -25.12
N ILE A 57 -18.07 -12.84 -24.44
CA ILE A 57 -18.07 -12.61 -23.00
C ILE A 57 -18.47 -11.16 -22.74
N ARG A 58 -19.50 -10.97 -21.93
CA ARG A 58 -20.05 -9.67 -21.55
C ARG A 58 -19.99 -9.48 -20.04
N HIS A 59 -19.75 -8.24 -19.61
CA HIS A 59 -19.87 -7.82 -18.22
C HIS A 59 -20.57 -6.46 -18.17
N MET A 60 -21.66 -6.35 -17.40
CA MET A 60 -22.46 -5.12 -17.27
C MET A 60 -22.73 -4.42 -18.62
N ASN A 61 -23.28 -5.16 -19.58
CA ASN A 61 -23.59 -4.71 -20.94
C ASN A 61 -22.38 -4.32 -21.82
N ARG A 62 -21.16 -4.40 -21.31
CA ARG A 62 -19.94 -4.18 -22.10
C ARG A 62 -19.37 -5.51 -22.58
N SER A 63 -19.11 -5.61 -23.89
CA SER A 63 -18.37 -6.75 -24.44
C SER A 63 -16.92 -6.70 -23.95
N ILE A 64 -16.46 -7.77 -23.31
CA ILE A 64 -15.09 -7.94 -22.83
C ILE A 64 -14.25 -8.65 -23.89
N CYS A 65 -14.76 -9.74 -24.44
CA CYS A 65 -14.11 -10.52 -25.48
C CYS A 65 -15.14 -11.09 -26.45
N SER A 66 -14.72 -11.29 -27.70
CA SER A 66 -15.51 -11.98 -28.72
C SER A 66 -14.61 -12.83 -29.60
N LEU A 67 -15.13 -13.97 -30.05
CA LEU A 67 -14.44 -14.86 -30.99
C LEU A 67 -15.46 -15.61 -31.85
N ASN A 68 -15.04 -15.97 -33.06
CA ASN A 68 -15.73 -16.96 -33.89
C ASN A 68 -15.03 -18.30 -33.69
N ALA A 69 -15.79 -19.36 -33.41
CA ALA A 69 -15.23 -20.69 -33.22
C ALA A 69 -16.10 -21.79 -33.82
N MET A 70 -15.43 -22.85 -34.25
CA MET A 70 -15.99 -24.15 -34.60
C MET A 70 -15.00 -25.22 -34.12
N GLY A 71 -15.47 -26.22 -33.38
CA GLY A 71 -14.62 -27.23 -32.74
C GLY A 71 -14.00 -26.74 -31.43
N ASN A 72 -12.72 -27.06 -31.19
CA ASN A 72 -12.01 -26.68 -29.97
C ASN A 72 -11.60 -25.21 -30.03
N ALA A 73 -11.97 -24.43 -29.02
CA ALA A 73 -11.66 -23.02 -28.93
C ALA A 73 -11.27 -22.62 -27.52
N ILE A 74 -10.60 -21.47 -27.41
CA ILE A 74 -10.06 -20.95 -26.16
C ILE A 74 -10.43 -19.48 -26.02
N PHE A 75 -11.10 -19.13 -24.92
CA PHE A 75 -11.12 -17.76 -24.44
C PHE A 75 -9.80 -17.46 -23.72
N PRO A 76 -9.01 -16.47 -24.18
CA PRO A 76 -7.75 -16.14 -23.54
C PRO A 76 -7.97 -15.59 -22.13
N CYS A 77 -6.97 -15.77 -21.26
CA CYS A 77 -7.03 -15.35 -19.85
C CYS A 77 -7.43 -13.88 -19.63
N ARG A 78 -7.13 -13.00 -20.60
CA ARG A 78 -7.43 -11.56 -20.53
C ARG A 78 -8.93 -11.26 -20.50
N CYS A 79 -9.75 -12.20 -20.95
CA CYS A 79 -11.21 -12.09 -20.89
C CYS A 79 -11.75 -12.17 -19.46
N PHE A 80 -10.92 -12.64 -18.53
CA PHE A 80 -11.25 -12.85 -17.12
C PHE A 80 -10.23 -12.09 -16.26
N GLY A 81 -10.10 -10.79 -16.56
CA GLY A 81 -9.07 -9.91 -15.98
C GLY A 81 -9.45 -9.24 -14.66
N PHE A 82 -10.68 -9.44 -14.16
CA PHE A 82 -11.15 -8.89 -12.88
C PHE A 82 -12.31 -9.73 -12.32
N PRO A 83 -12.45 -9.84 -10.99
CA PRO A 83 -13.47 -10.65 -10.36
C PRO A 83 -14.85 -9.99 -10.44
N SER A 84 -15.90 -10.78 -10.70
CA SER A 84 -17.29 -10.34 -10.70
C SER A 84 -18.21 -11.55 -10.84
N ASP A 85 -19.40 -11.49 -10.27
CA ASP A 85 -20.49 -12.46 -10.42
C ASP A 85 -21.41 -12.16 -11.63
N ARG A 86 -21.12 -11.09 -12.38
CA ARG A 86 -21.99 -10.56 -13.45
C ARG A 86 -21.46 -10.81 -14.86
N TYR A 87 -20.64 -11.84 -15.03
CA TYR A 87 -20.20 -12.23 -16.36
C TYR A 87 -21.29 -13.04 -17.07
N GLU A 88 -21.43 -12.81 -18.37
CA GLU A 88 -22.39 -13.49 -19.21
C GLU A 88 -21.68 -14.01 -20.46
N LEU A 89 -22.00 -15.25 -20.83
CA LEU A 89 -21.64 -15.83 -22.11
C LEU A 89 -22.83 -15.69 -23.07
N LEU A 90 -22.56 -15.17 -24.26
CA LEU A 90 -23.52 -15.03 -25.33
C LEU A 90 -23.10 -15.91 -26.50
N ILE A 91 -24.08 -16.58 -27.12
CA ILE A 91 -23.96 -17.22 -28.43
C ILE A 91 -24.87 -16.45 -29.39
N ASP A 92 -24.30 -15.95 -30.48
CA ASP A 92 -25.04 -15.20 -31.51
C ASP A 92 -25.86 -14.02 -30.93
N ASN A 93 -25.25 -13.33 -29.96
CA ASN A 93 -25.82 -12.23 -29.15
C ASN A 93 -26.96 -12.60 -28.19
N ILE A 94 -27.28 -13.88 -28.03
CA ILE A 94 -28.25 -14.36 -27.05
C ILE A 94 -27.50 -14.76 -25.77
N PRO A 95 -27.82 -14.18 -24.60
CA PRO A 95 -27.22 -14.59 -23.34
C PRO A 95 -27.69 -16.00 -22.98
N ILE A 96 -26.76 -16.94 -22.91
CA ILE A 96 -27.05 -18.35 -22.65
C ILE A 96 -26.71 -18.75 -21.22
N PHE A 97 -25.71 -18.10 -20.62
CA PHE A 97 -25.14 -18.57 -19.35
C PHE A 97 -24.53 -17.42 -18.56
N ARG A 98 -24.73 -17.43 -17.24
CA ARG A 98 -24.10 -16.51 -16.30
C ARG A 98 -23.07 -17.26 -15.48
N PHE A 99 -21.92 -16.63 -15.26
CA PHE A 99 -20.81 -17.22 -14.53
C PHE A 99 -20.09 -16.17 -13.68
N SER A 100 -19.30 -16.64 -12.73
CA SER A 100 -18.47 -15.77 -11.90
C SER A 100 -16.99 -15.90 -12.28
N VAL A 101 -16.29 -14.78 -12.23
CA VAL A 101 -14.82 -14.76 -12.20
C VAL A 101 -14.41 -14.51 -10.75
N VAL A 102 -13.63 -15.43 -10.19
CA VAL A 102 -13.30 -15.44 -8.76
C VAL A 102 -11.81 -15.17 -8.54
N THR A 103 -11.50 -14.50 -7.43
CA THR A 103 -10.11 -14.34 -7.00
C THR A 103 -9.55 -15.69 -6.59
N GLY A 104 -8.51 -16.15 -7.30
CA GLY A 104 -7.79 -17.37 -6.96
C GLY A 104 -6.75 -17.14 -5.84
N LYS A 105 -5.65 -17.91 -5.90
CA LYS A 105 -4.51 -17.73 -5.00
C LYS A 105 -3.93 -16.31 -5.13
N LYS A 106 -3.49 -15.74 -4.01
CA LYS A 106 -2.72 -14.48 -4.01
C LYS A 106 -1.50 -14.65 -4.89
N PHE A 107 -1.30 -13.71 -5.82
CA PHE A 107 -0.15 -13.67 -6.71
C PHE A 107 0.89 -12.63 -6.25
N TRP A 108 0.85 -12.25 -4.97
CA TRP A 108 1.81 -11.34 -4.38
C TRP A 108 2.30 -11.84 -3.03
N LYS A 109 3.44 -11.30 -2.61
CA LYS A 109 3.97 -11.39 -1.26
C LYS A 109 4.18 -9.98 -0.74
N ILE A 110 3.50 -9.65 0.34
CA ILE A 110 3.62 -8.40 1.08
C ILE A 110 4.14 -8.78 2.47
N PRO A 111 5.17 -8.09 3.00
CA PRO A 111 5.60 -8.26 4.39
C PRO A 111 4.43 -8.16 5.37
N GLU A 112 4.41 -9.05 6.37
CA GLU A 112 3.28 -9.12 7.31
C GLU A 112 3.26 -7.94 8.29
N ASN A 113 4.44 -7.44 8.67
CA ASN A 113 4.63 -6.36 9.64
C ASN A 113 5.52 -5.26 9.04
N PRO A 114 5.02 -4.46 8.09
CA PRO A 114 5.77 -3.33 7.59
C PRO A 114 5.95 -2.29 8.70
N ILE A 115 7.13 -1.67 8.72
CA ILE A 115 7.49 -0.63 9.68
C ILE A 115 7.18 0.73 9.04
N ILE A 116 6.72 1.69 9.85
CA ILE A 116 6.47 3.05 9.39
C ILE A 116 7.75 3.67 8.82
N CYS A 117 7.65 4.55 7.83
CA CYS A 117 8.80 5.20 7.21
C CYS A 117 9.89 4.26 6.67
N GLN A 118 9.56 3.01 6.37
CA GLN A 118 10.45 2.08 5.68
C GLN A 118 9.94 1.73 4.29
N PRO A 119 10.84 1.47 3.33
CA PRO A 119 10.44 1.06 2.00
C PRO A 119 9.75 -0.30 2.05
N LEU A 120 8.61 -0.43 1.39
CA LEU A 120 7.85 -1.67 1.34
C LEU A 120 8.10 -2.38 0.02
N VAL A 121 8.68 -3.57 0.11
CA VAL A 121 8.93 -4.41 -1.05
C VAL A 121 7.75 -5.34 -1.26
N VAL A 122 7.15 -5.27 -2.45
CA VAL A 122 6.08 -6.17 -2.88
C VAL A 122 6.59 -7.02 -4.04
N GLU A 123 6.52 -8.33 -3.89
CA GLU A 123 6.93 -9.28 -4.92
C GLU A 123 5.71 -9.94 -5.54
N PHE A 124 5.67 -10.00 -6.86
CA PHE A 124 4.55 -10.54 -7.62
C PHE A 124 4.96 -11.81 -8.35
N ASP A 125 4.08 -12.80 -8.30
CA ASP A 125 4.15 -14.01 -9.10
C ASP A 125 3.58 -13.74 -10.50
N PHE A 126 4.45 -13.26 -11.38
CA PHE A 126 4.13 -12.99 -12.77
C PHE A 126 3.78 -14.26 -13.56
N SER A 127 4.04 -15.47 -13.04
CA SER A 127 3.64 -16.71 -13.72
C SER A 127 2.13 -16.91 -13.79
N ILE A 128 1.38 -16.18 -12.96
CA ILE A 128 -0.09 -16.23 -12.89
C ILE A 128 -0.71 -15.11 -13.72
N LEU A 129 0.05 -14.06 -14.07
CA LEU A 129 -0.50 -12.86 -14.71
C LEU A 129 -0.69 -13.08 -16.22
N CYS A 130 -1.86 -12.68 -16.71
CA CYS A 130 -2.15 -12.72 -18.14
C CYS A 130 -1.48 -11.56 -18.86
N SER A 131 -0.90 -11.84 -20.03
CA SER A 131 -0.32 -10.80 -20.89
C SER A 131 -1.40 -9.84 -21.42
N ARG A 132 -0.99 -8.60 -21.72
CA ARG A 132 -1.86 -7.52 -22.28
C ARG A 132 -2.99 -7.04 -21.36
N LEU A 133 -2.86 -7.26 -20.05
CA LEU A 133 -3.66 -6.57 -19.06
C LEU A 133 -2.97 -5.28 -18.63
N ASN A 134 -3.76 -4.24 -18.36
CA ASN A 134 -3.27 -2.95 -17.90
C ASN A 134 -3.32 -2.91 -16.37
N LEU A 135 -2.40 -3.65 -15.75
CA LEU A 135 -2.38 -3.83 -14.31
C LEU A 135 -1.53 -2.76 -13.63
N SER A 136 -2.10 -2.11 -12.61
CA SER A 136 -1.39 -1.17 -11.73
C SER A 136 -1.59 -1.54 -10.27
N LEU A 137 -0.59 -1.21 -9.46
CA LEU A 137 -0.70 -1.25 -8.00
C LEU A 137 -1.10 0.13 -7.50
N HIS A 138 -2.10 0.17 -6.64
CA HIS A 138 -2.55 1.36 -5.95
C HIS A 138 -2.29 1.16 -4.46
N LEU A 139 -1.52 2.07 -3.86
CA LEU A 139 -1.42 2.18 -2.42
C LEU A 139 -2.53 3.09 -1.95
N GLN A 140 -3.36 2.59 -1.04
CA GLN A 140 -4.47 3.32 -0.48
C GLN A 140 -4.29 3.54 1.01
N TYR A 141 -4.74 4.69 1.49
CA TYR A 141 -4.60 5.13 2.86
C TYR A 141 -5.95 5.57 3.43
N ALA A 142 -6.21 5.19 4.68
CA ALA A 142 -7.27 5.71 5.51
C ALA A 142 -6.67 6.18 6.85
N PRO A 143 -7.06 7.38 7.32
CA PRO A 143 -6.63 7.85 8.63
C PRO A 143 -7.18 6.93 9.73
N SER A 144 -6.32 6.47 10.64
CA SER A 144 -6.77 5.76 11.84
C SER A 144 -7.27 6.79 12.85
N THR A 145 -8.51 7.28 12.71
CA THR A 145 -9.19 7.94 13.84
C THR A 145 -9.38 6.93 14.96
N THR A 146 -9.40 7.39 16.21
CA THR A 146 -9.56 6.62 17.47
C THR A 146 -10.88 5.82 17.60
N VAL A 147 -11.55 5.51 16.49
CA VAL A 147 -12.76 4.71 16.45
C VAL A 147 -12.35 3.24 16.38
N SER A 148 -12.81 2.47 17.36
CA SER A 148 -12.63 1.02 17.52
C SER A 148 -12.69 0.29 16.17
N ALA A 149 -11.52 -0.13 15.70
CA ALA A 149 -11.36 -0.86 14.44
C ALA A 149 -11.85 -2.30 14.60
N THR A 150 -13.16 -2.50 14.61
CA THR A 150 -13.79 -3.82 14.44
C THR A 150 -14.44 -3.99 13.08
N GLN A 151 -14.59 -2.92 12.29
CA GLN A 151 -15.12 -2.99 10.93
C GLN A 151 -14.24 -2.18 9.97
N THR A 152 -13.36 -2.88 9.26
CA THR A 152 -12.45 -2.30 8.24
C THR A 152 -13.17 -1.87 6.97
N ASP A 153 -14.40 -2.32 6.74
CA ASP A 153 -15.13 -2.16 5.47
C ASP A 153 -15.74 -0.76 5.28
N ASP A 154 -15.93 0.01 6.37
CA ASP A 154 -16.47 1.37 6.32
C ASP A 154 -15.40 2.46 6.12
N LEU A 155 -14.12 2.07 6.04
CA LEU A 155 -13.02 3.03 5.89
C LEU A 155 -12.99 3.60 4.47
N LYS A 156 -13.13 4.94 4.38
CA LYS A 156 -12.97 5.67 3.12
C LYS A 156 -11.48 5.79 2.75
N PHE A 157 -10.97 4.76 2.09
CA PHE A 157 -9.62 4.74 1.54
C PHE A 157 -9.45 5.72 0.38
N LYS A 158 -8.34 6.47 0.39
CA LYS A 158 -7.89 7.32 -0.73
C LYS A 158 -6.62 6.73 -1.34
N THR A 159 -6.51 6.76 -2.66
CA THR A 159 -5.27 6.38 -3.33
C THR A 159 -4.20 7.45 -3.08
N VAL A 160 -3.05 7.03 -2.54
CA VAL A 160 -1.91 7.90 -2.22
C VAL A 160 -0.70 7.65 -3.13
N ALA A 161 -0.66 6.51 -3.81
CA ALA A 161 0.32 6.23 -4.86
C ALA A 161 -0.24 5.25 -5.88
N GLU A 162 0.14 5.45 -7.14
CA GLU A 162 -0.17 4.55 -8.25
C GLU A 162 1.11 4.17 -8.97
N MET A 163 1.30 2.88 -9.23
CA MET A 163 2.54 2.36 -9.78
C MET A 163 2.25 1.27 -10.81
N PRO A 164 3.01 1.22 -11.92
CA PRO A 164 2.94 0.09 -12.83
C PRO A 164 3.42 -1.18 -12.13
N LEU A 165 2.74 -2.30 -12.41
CA LEU A 165 3.13 -3.59 -11.85
C LEU A 165 4.49 -4.05 -12.39
N ARG A 166 5.36 -4.46 -11.47
CA ARG A 166 6.68 -5.04 -11.76
C ARG A 166 6.88 -6.28 -10.91
N LYS A 167 7.70 -7.24 -11.37
CA LYS A 167 7.97 -8.50 -10.62
C LYS A 167 8.39 -8.23 -9.18
N LYS A 168 9.19 -7.19 -8.97
CA LYS A 168 9.55 -6.65 -7.67
C LYS A 168 9.29 -5.15 -7.71
N LEU A 169 8.39 -4.68 -6.85
CA LEU A 169 8.04 -3.28 -6.71
C LEU A 169 8.52 -2.80 -5.34
N ILE A 170 9.19 -1.65 -5.30
CA ILE A 170 9.63 -1.02 -4.06
C ILE A 170 8.79 0.25 -3.91
N LEU A 171 7.88 0.24 -2.93
CA LEU A 171 7.16 1.42 -2.50
C LEU A 171 8.13 2.28 -1.67
N PRO A 172 8.38 3.53 -2.08
CA PRO A 172 9.19 4.46 -1.30
C PRO A 172 8.63 4.65 0.11
N CYS A 173 9.54 4.82 1.06
CA CYS A 173 9.22 4.95 2.48
C CYS A 173 8.32 6.15 2.82
N HIS A 174 8.41 7.25 2.07
CA HIS A 174 7.66 8.48 2.37
C HIS A 174 6.13 8.28 2.29
N HIS A 175 5.65 7.35 1.46
CA HIS A 175 4.23 7.03 1.39
C HIS A 175 3.71 6.28 2.63
N LEU A 176 4.61 5.69 3.42
CA LEU A 176 4.32 4.86 4.59
C LEU A 176 4.75 5.54 5.88
N CYS A 177 4.99 6.85 5.86
CA CYS A 177 5.41 7.62 7.03
C CYS A 177 4.25 8.10 7.90
N PHE A 178 3.01 7.99 7.44
CA PHE A 178 1.86 8.46 8.20
C PHE A 178 1.25 7.32 9.01
N PRO A 179 0.98 7.51 10.31
CA PRO A 179 0.25 6.51 11.06
C PRO A 179 -1.18 6.38 10.49
N GLY A 180 -1.66 5.16 10.40
CA GLY A 180 -2.97 4.88 9.83
C GLY A 180 -3.14 3.47 9.30
N ILE A 181 -4.16 3.30 8.46
CA ILE A 181 -4.49 2.02 7.85
C ILE A 181 -4.22 2.15 6.36
N TYR A 182 -3.34 1.29 5.87
CA TYR A 182 -3.00 1.17 4.46
C TYR A 182 -3.59 -0.10 3.88
N ARG A 183 -3.84 -0.09 2.58
CA ARG A 183 -4.07 -1.33 1.83
C ARG A 183 -3.48 -1.19 0.43
N ILE A 184 -3.03 -2.31 -0.10
CA ILE A 184 -2.53 -2.43 -1.46
C ILE A 184 -3.62 -3.05 -2.29
N THR A 185 -3.99 -2.41 -3.40
CA THR A 185 -4.93 -2.96 -4.36
C THR A 185 -4.26 -3.10 -5.72
N VAL A 186 -4.54 -4.19 -6.43
CA VAL A 186 -4.19 -4.32 -7.85
C VAL A 186 -5.44 -4.01 -8.66
N VAL A 187 -5.29 -3.11 -9.62
CA VAL A 187 -6.36 -2.63 -10.48
C VAL A 187 -6.04 -3.02 -11.91
N ASN A 188 -7.07 -3.41 -12.67
CA ASN A 188 -7.03 -3.59 -14.11
C ASN A 188 -7.96 -2.55 -14.72
N ASP A 189 -7.38 -1.51 -15.34
CA ASP A 189 -8.07 -0.29 -15.74
C ASP A 189 -8.83 0.40 -14.58
N LYS A 190 -10.11 0.04 -14.38
CA LYS A 190 -10.98 0.60 -13.32
C LYS A 190 -11.47 -0.45 -12.34
N TRP A 191 -11.16 -1.72 -12.58
CA TRP A 191 -11.68 -2.83 -11.82
C TRP A 191 -10.64 -3.34 -10.83
N ILE A 192 -11.04 -3.48 -9.58
CA ILE A 192 -10.18 -4.04 -8.54
C ILE A 192 -10.04 -5.54 -8.79
N VAL A 193 -8.81 -5.99 -9.01
CA VAL A 193 -8.46 -7.40 -9.26
C VAL A 193 -8.32 -8.14 -7.95
N GLN A 194 -7.59 -7.57 -7.00
CA GLN A 194 -7.32 -8.17 -5.70
C GLN A 194 -6.96 -7.06 -4.70
N GLU A 195 -7.27 -7.28 -3.42
CA GLU A 195 -6.93 -6.38 -2.31
C GLU A 195 -6.11 -7.09 -1.25
N SER A 196 -5.17 -6.36 -0.64
CA SER A 196 -4.40 -6.85 0.52
C SER A 196 -5.24 -6.83 1.79
N LYS A 197 -4.76 -7.53 2.81
CA LYS A 197 -5.23 -7.25 4.17
C LYS A 197 -4.88 -5.80 4.52
N ALA A 198 -5.69 -5.19 5.37
CA ALA A 198 -5.38 -3.89 5.95
C ALA A 198 -4.06 -3.96 6.73
N ILE A 199 -3.18 -3.00 6.45
CA ILE A 199 -1.88 -2.82 7.07
C ILE A 199 -2.01 -1.67 8.04
N LYS A 200 -1.99 -1.96 9.35
CA LYS A 200 -2.02 -0.91 10.37
C LYS A 200 -0.60 -0.46 10.68
N LEU A 201 -0.25 0.75 10.26
CA LEU A 201 0.99 1.40 10.68
C LEU A 201 0.71 2.22 11.93
N GLN A 202 1.31 1.80 13.03
CA GLN A 202 1.26 2.54 14.28
C GLN A 202 2.45 3.50 14.36
N GLN A 203 2.29 4.50 15.19
CA GLN A 203 3.36 5.41 15.54
C GLN A 203 4.52 4.62 16.16
N THR A 204 5.74 4.88 15.67
CA THR A 204 6.95 4.24 16.19
C THR A 204 7.79 5.22 16.99
N ASN A 205 8.62 4.68 17.88
CA ASN A 205 9.68 5.42 18.56
C ASN A 205 10.93 5.64 17.68
N GLU A 206 10.82 5.61 16.35
CA GLU A 206 11.96 5.84 15.43
C GLU A 206 12.59 7.22 15.65
N ILE A 207 11.77 8.25 15.87
CA ILE A 207 12.22 9.53 16.39
C ILE A 207 12.12 9.48 17.92
N SER A 208 13.23 9.72 18.58
CA SER A 208 13.33 9.73 20.04
C SER A 208 14.09 10.97 20.48
N ILE A 209 13.54 11.68 21.46
CA ILE A 209 14.21 12.83 22.07
C ILE A 209 15.21 12.32 23.11
N ASN A 210 16.44 12.78 22.99
CA ASN A 210 17.53 12.52 23.90
C ASN A 210 17.93 13.83 24.57
N LEU A 211 17.68 13.85 25.88
CA LEU A 211 18.09 14.92 26.77
C LEU A 211 19.37 14.48 27.49
N PRO A 212 20.35 15.37 27.66
CA PRO A 212 21.62 15.02 28.31
C PRO A 212 21.45 14.63 29.78
N ARG A 213 20.32 14.96 30.41
CA ARG A 213 20.04 14.79 31.83
C ARG A 213 18.54 14.81 32.14
N SER A 214 18.18 14.39 33.35
CA SER A 214 16.80 14.35 33.85
C SER A 214 16.32 15.66 34.48
N TYR A 215 17.19 16.66 34.63
CA TYR A 215 16.86 17.98 35.18
C TYR A 215 17.54 19.13 34.41
N ILE A 216 16.93 20.32 34.34
CA ILE A 216 17.50 21.48 33.63
C ILE A 216 18.56 22.17 34.49
N PHE A 217 18.18 22.62 35.68
CA PHE A 217 19.02 23.34 36.64
C PHE A 217 19.58 22.40 37.71
N PRO A 218 20.76 22.72 38.28
CA PRO A 218 21.52 23.99 38.16
C PRO A 218 22.50 24.03 36.97
N ARG A 219 22.50 23.01 36.11
CA ARG A 219 23.56 22.80 35.11
C ARG A 219 23.29 23.46 33.75
N CYS A 220 22.22 24.24 33.63
CA CYS A 220 21.91 25.03 32.43
C CYS A 220 22.49 26.42 32.65
N PHE A 221 23.59 26.73 31.97
CA PHE A 221 24.26 28.02 32.09
C PHE A 221 23.91 28.92 30.90
N ASP A 222 24.18 28.46 29.68
CA ASP A 222 23.89 29.22 28.46
C ASP A 222 22.73 28.59 27.66
N TYR A 223 22.89 27.33 27.24
CA TYR A 223 21.90 26.62 26.42
C TYR A 223 21.65 25.19 26.92
N LEU A 224 20.42 24.74 26.78
CA LEU A 224 20.03 23.34 26.86
C LEU A 224 20.05 22.73 25.45
N LYS A 225 21.01 21.84 25.20
CA LYS A 225 21.05 21.07 23.98
C LYS A 225 20.08 19.89 24.04
N ILE A 226 19.13 19.87 23.13
CA ILE A 226 18.16 18.78 22.97
C ILE A 226 18.52 18.06 21.67
N THR A 227 18.66 16.74 21.74
CA THR A 227 19.05 15.93 20.57
C THR A 227 17.94 14.95 20.21
N TRP A 228 17.90 14.46 18.97
CA TRP A 228 16.96 13.44 18.56
C TRP A 228 17.52 12.51 17.50
N THR A 229 16.91 11.33 17.37
CA THR A 229 17.18 10.41 16.27
C THR A 229 16.51 10.90 14.99
N ASN A 230 17.18 10.72 13.85
CA ASN A 230 16.65 11.09 12.54
C ASN A 230 15.76 9.98 11.98
N LEU A 231 14.86 10.33 11.06
CA LEU A 231 14.13 9.36 10.25
C LEU A 231 15.07 8.71 9.24
N SER A 232 14.89 7.41 9.03
CA SER A 232 15.57 6.67 7.97
C SER A 232 15.16 7.14 6.56
N CYS A 233 14.01 7.82 6.46
CA CYS A 233 13.41 8.27 5.22
C CYS A 233 13.32 9.80 5.15
N LEU A 234 13.69 10.37 4.01
CA LEU A 234 13.44 11.78 3.72
C LEU A 234 11.98 11.95 3.26
N VAL A 235 11.20 12.74 4.02
CA VAL A 235 9.81 13.07 3.69
C VAL A 235 9.71 14.57 3.41
N GLN A 236 9.54 14.94 2.14
CA GLN A 236 9.54 16.35 1.72
C GLN A 236 8.24 17.10 2.05
N ASP A 237 7.16 16.35 2.25
CA ASP A 237 5.81 16.88 2.50
C ASP A 237 5.51 17.11 4.00
N LEU A 238 6.48 16.79 4.86
CA LEU A 238 6.39 17.01 6.30
C LEU A 238 7.27 18.17 6.73
N GLU A 239 6.67 19.08 7.49
CA GLU A 239 7.39 20.09 8.26
C GLU A 239 7.50 19.62 9.70
N PHE A 240 8.71 19.53 10.23
CA PHE A 240 8.93 19.09 11.59
C PHE A 240 9.06 20.29 12.52
N LYS A 241 8.46 20.15 13.70
CA LYS A 241 8.46 21.19 14.72
C LYS A 241 8.75 20.60 16.09
N MET A 242 9.50 21.35 16.89
CA MET A 242 9.69 21.10 18.31
C MET A 242 8.76 22.01 19.11
N ARG A 243 7.86 21.42 19.89
CA ARG A 243 6.99 22.15 20.83
C ARG A 243 7.48 21.98 22.25
N VAL A 244 7.46 23.07 22.99
CA VAL A 244 7.86 23.13 24.40
C VAL A 244 6.62 23.39 25.25
N PHE A 245 6.44 22.55 26.26
CA PHE A 245 5.37 22.69 27.24
C PHE A 245 5.96 22.80 28.65
N ALA A 246 5.36 23.61 29.50
CA ALA A 246 5.63 23.67 30.92
C ALA A 246 4.55 22.95 31.73
N VAL A 247 4.96 22.30 32.82
CA VAL A 247 4.09 21.69 33.83
C VAL A 247 4.27 22.46 35.14
N PRO A 248 3.23 23.10 35.69
CA PRO A 248 3.34 23.83 36.95
C PRO A 248 3.44 22.89 38.15
N VAL A 249 4.05 23.39 39.22
CA VAL A 249 4.45 22.63 40.43
C VAL A 249 3.27 21.94 41.13
N ASP A 250 2.08 22.53 41.09
CA ASP A 250 0.89 22.02 41.80
C ASP A 250 -0.13 21.33 40.88
N SER A 251 0.25 21.00 39.64
CA SER A 251 -0.65 20.32 38.70
C SER A 251 -0.44 18.82 38.65
N THR A 252 -1.53 18.08 38.42
CA THR A 252 -1.43 16.73 37.87
C THR A 252 -0.85 16.85 36.44
N SER A 253 -0.05 15.87 36.02
CA SER A 253 0.70 15.81 34.74
C SER A 253 -0.13 16.00 33.44
N GLU A 254 -1.43 16.25 33.55
CA GLU A 254 -2.36 16.47 32.45
C GLU A 254 -2.47 17.96 32.04
N GLN A 255 -2.09 18.91 32.90
CA GLN A 255 -2.12 20.34 32.57
C GLN A 255 -0.78 20.83 32.01
N LEU A 256 -0.63 20.70 30.69
CA LEU A 256 0.54 21.18 29.94
C LEU A 256 0.27 22.58 29.38
N TYR A 257 1.09 23.55 29.76
CA TYR A 257 1.05 24.91 29.22
C TYR A 257 1.96 24.99 28.01
N TYR A 258 1.38 25.24 26.84
CA TYR A 258 2.16 25.50 25.64
C TYR A 258 2.96 26.79 25.82
N MET A 259 4.27 26.71 25.60
CA MET A 259 5.16 27.87 25.70
C MET A 259 5.56 28.38 24.32
N GLU A 260 6.18 27.49 23.53
CA GLU A 260 6.85 27.91 22.31
C GLU A 260 6.96 26.74 21.32
N GLU A 261 7.17 27.09 20.05
CA GLU A 261 7.36 26.15 18.94
C GLU A 261 8.50 26.63 18.05
N TYR A 262 9.33 25.67 17.64
CA TYR A 262 10.50 25.88 16.79
C TYR A 262 10.38 25.00 15.55
N ASP A 263 10.62 25.58 14.38
CA ASP A 263 10.79 24.79 13.17
C ASP A 263 12.13 24.04 13.25
N ILE A 264 12.11 22.73 13.00
CA ILE A 264 13.31 21.89 13.08
C ILE A 264 13.50 21.10 11.78
N GLU A 265 14.76 20.89 11.43
CA GLU A 265 15.14 19.93 10.41
C GLU A 265 15.65 18.66 11.11
N LEU A 266 15.02 17.50 10.84
CA LEU A 266 15.42 16.26 11.51
C LEU A 266 16.89 15.88 11.23
N SER A 267 17.44 16.30 10.09
CA SER A 267 18.84 16.12 9.71
C SER A 267 19.83 16.82 10.63
N GLN A 268 19.43 17.92 11.28
CA GLN A 268 20.29 18.64 12.23
C GLN A 268 20.49 17.88 13.54
N GLN A 269 19.56 16.96 13.87
CA GLN A 269 19.59 16.05 15.04
C GLN A 269 19.69 16.75 16.41
N SER A 270 19.66 18.08 16.45
CA SER A 270 19.70 18.84 17.70
C SER A 270 19.22 20.27 17.54
N ILE A 271 18.76 20.84 18.65
CA ILE A 271 18.48 22.26 18.82
C ILE A 271 19.07 22.71 20.16
N GLU A 272 19.51 23.97 20.22
CA GLU A 272 19.99 24.59 21.44
C GLU A 272 19.01 25.67 21.86
N LEU A 273 18.37 25.47 23.02
CA LEU A 273 17.42 26.42 23.59
C LEU A 273 18.08 27.19 24.72
N PRO A 274 18.01 28.53 24.76
CA PRO A 274 18.66 29.30 25.79
C PRO A 274 18.06 29.06 27.17
N CYS A 275 18.92 28.92 28.19
CA CYS A 275 18.50 28.54 29.53
C CYS A 275 17.52 29.52 30.20
N TYR A 276 17.55 30.80 29.79
CA TYR A 276 16.65 31.83 30.34
C TYR A 276 15.17 31.60 30.01
N GLN A 277 14.84 30.73 29.05
CA GLN A 277 13.46 30.37 28.73
C GLN A 277 12.83 29.44 29.76
N PHE A 278 13.63 28.81 30.61
CA PHE A 278 13.16 27.87 31.62
C PHE A 278 13.13 28.55 32.99
N ASP A 279 11.99 28.44 33.66
CA ASP A 279 11.75 29.05 34.97
C ASP A 279 11.40 27.97 36.01
N ILE A 280 11.96 28.13 37.22
CA ILE A 280 11.77 27.28 38.39
C ILE A 280 10.32 27.28 38.91
N ILE A 281 9.49 28.25 38.49
CA ILE A 281 8.04 28.24 38.78
C ILE A 281 7.32 27.04 38.15
N HIS A 282 7.95 26.37 37.18
CA HIS A 282 7.46 25.15 36.57
C HIS A 282 8.23 23.94 37.12
N ALA A 283 7.53 22.85 37.42
CA ALA A 283 8.17 21.61 37.91
C ALA A 283 8.86 20.82 36.81
N GLN A 284 8.32 20.84 35.59
CA GLN A 284 8.86 20.11 34.45
C GLN A 284 8.68 20.88 33.15
N PHE A 285 9.53 20.56 32.18
CA PHE A 285 9.36 20.94 30.78
C PHE A 285 9.29 19.70 29.92
N CYS A 286 8.32 19.66 29.01
CA CYS A 286 8.13 18.58 28.05
C CYS A 286 8.42 19.07 26.64
N PHE A 287 9.28 18.33 25.94
CA PHE A 287 9.64 18.57 24.56
C PHE A 287 8.93 17.56 23.68
N GLN A 288 8.29 18.03 22.62
CA GLN A 288 7.49 17.21 21.72
C GLN A 288 7.92 17.46 20.28
N ILE A 289 8.30 16.41 19.55
CA ILE A 289 8.51 16.50 18.11
C ILE A 289 7.21 16.14 17.42
N VAL A 290 6.71 17.06 16.59
CA VAL A 290 5.53 16.86 15.75
C VAL A 290 5.91 17.05 14.28
N SER A 291 5.13 16.44 13.39
CA SER A 291 5.15 16.79 11.97
C SER A 291 3.82 17.36 11.53
N VAL A 292 3.88 18.32 10.62
CA VAL A 292 2.73 18.92 9.94
C VAL A 292 2.79 18.54 8.47
N GLU A 293 1.73 17.93 7.95
CA GLU A 293 1.59 17.67 6.53
C GLU A 293 1.25 18.97 5.78
N LYS A 294 2.10 19.38 4.82
CA LYS A 294 1.96 20.67 4.12
C LYS A 294 0.61 20.87 3.45
N PHE A 295 0.01 19.81 2.91
CA PHE A 295 -1.21 19.92 2.11
C PHE A 295 -2.50 19.85 2.94
N THR A 296 -2.47 19.16 4.08
CA THR A 296 -3.68 18.91 4.89
C THR A 296 -3.64 19.64 6.23
N ALA A 297 -2.51 20.25 6.59
CA ALA A 297 -2.22 20.79 7.92
C ALA A 297 -2.40 19.77 9.05
N ARG A 298 -2.32 18.47 8.74
CA ARG A 298 -2.50 17.42 9.74
C ARG A 298 -1.27 17.29 10.62
N PHE A 299 -1.51 17.28 11.94
CA PHE A 299 -0.48 17.05 12.95
C PHE A 299 -0.31 15.56 13.28
N SER A 300 0.93 15.14 13.45
CA SER A 300 1.30 13.83 14.01
C SER A 300 2.37 14.01 15.08
N GLU A 301 2.13 13.53 16.29
CA GLU A 301 3.09 13.59 17.42
C GLU A 301 4.05 12.40 17.36
N TRP A 302 5.33 12.59 17.08
CA TRP A 302 6.27 11.47 16.97
C TRP A 302 6.78 10.98 18.31
N THR A 303 7.14 11.91 19.18
CA THR A 303 7.72 11.61 20.48
C THR A 303 7.56 12.78 21.42
N ARG A 304 7.51 12.48 22.72
CA ARG A 304 7.46 13.47 23.78
C ARG A 304 8.33 13.00 24.93
N LYS A 305 9.13 13.91 25.49
CA LYS A 305 9.96 13.62 26.66
C LYS A 305 9.99 14.81 27.60
N CYS A 306 9.82 14.53 28.88
CA CYS A 306 9.82 15.54 29.92
C CYS A 306 11.11 15.48 30.75
N VAL A 307 11.46 16.62 31.31
CA VAL A 307 12.62 16.83 32.17
C VAL A 307 12.17 17.65 33.38
N TYR A 308 12.69 17.35 34.56
CA TYR A 308 12.44 18.19 35.72
C TYR A 308 13.15 19.52 35.58
N THR A 309 12.59 20.57 36.15
CA THR A 309 13.26 21.87 36.14
C THR A 309 14.45 21.86 37.07
N GLU A 310 14.27 21.32 38.27
CA GLU A 310 15.31 21.21 39.30
C GLU A 310 15.55 19.76 39.73
N ASN A 311 16.74 19.49 40.23
CA ASN A 311 17.09 18.22 40.87
C ASN A 311 16.68 18.26 42.35
N CYS A 312 15.45 17.85 42.64
CA CYS A 312 14.94 17.70 44.00
C CYS A 312 15.48 16.45 44.69
#